data_AF-A0A377CXK9-F1
#
_entry.id   AF-A0A377CXK9-F1
#
_cell.length_a   1.000
_cell.length_b   1.000
_cell.length_c   1.000
_cell.angle_alpha   90.00
_cell.angle_beta   90.00
_cell.angle_gamma   90.00
#
_symmetry.space_group_name_H-M   'P 1'
#
loop_
_entity.id
_entity.type
_entity.pdbx_description
1 polymer ?
#
loop_
_entity_poly.entity_id
_entity_poly.type
_entity_poly.pdbx_seq_one_letter_code
_entity_poly.pdbx_strand_id
1 'polypeptide(L)'
;MLERIPADILPPGAAVGTLTATAAEELGLTTNVIVASGLIDAHAGGVALAGAHPSGTLALISGTSNCHMLCSEKEIFTPGVWGPYWSAMLPNYWLTEGGQSAAGALVEWTLQESGASANLFTRRSNADVIRFN
;
A
#
# COMPACT_ATOMS: atom_id res chain seq x y z
N MET A 1 -12.39 21.45 -13.98
CA MET A 1 -12.13 20.30 -13.07
C MET A 1 -12.48 18.99 -13.73
N LEU A 2 -13.64 18.87 -14.38
CA LEU A 2 -14.06 17.64 -15.09
C LEU A 2 -13.07 17.19 -16.17
N GLU A 3 -12.45 18.12 -16.91
CA GLU A 3 -11.41 17.78 -17.92
C GLU A 3 -10.11 17.19 -17.34
N ARG A 4 -9.90 17.25 -16.01
CA ARG A 4 -8.70 16.71 -15.34
C ARG A 4 -8.92 15.31 -14.76
N ILE A 5 -10.17 14.83 -14.75
CA ILE A 5 -10.51 13.49 -14.26
C ILE A 5 -10.78 12.62 -15.49
N PRO A 6 -10.13 11.45 -15.62
CA PRO A 6 -10.36 10.55 -16.75
C PRO A 6 -11.85 10.19 -16.88
N ALA A 7 -12.34 10.15 -18.12
CA ALA A 7 -13.71 9.72 -18.41
C ALA A 7 -13.89 8.21 -18.19
N ASP A 8 -12.82 7.43 -18.43
CA ASP A 8 -12.79 5.99 -18.28
C ASP A 8 -11.93 5.59 -17.08
N ILE A 9 -12.49 4.75 -16.21
CA ILE A 9 -11.80 4.18 -15.04
C ILE A 9 -11.64 2.68 -15.25
N LEU A 10 -10.39 2.22 -15.25
CA LEU A 10 -10.07 0.80 -15.41
C LEU A 10 -9.96 0.12 -14.03
N PRO A 11 -10.31 -1.18 -13.92
CA PRO A 11 -10.06 -1.94 -12.70
C PRO A 11 -8.56 -1.99 -12.38
N PRO A 12 -8.17 -2.06 -11.09
CA PRO A 12 -6.79 -2.34 -10.69
C PRO A 12 -6.21 -3.57 -11.39
N GLY A 13 -4.99 -3.44 -11.91
CA GLY A 13 -4.30 -4.54 -12.59
C GLY A 13 -4.71 -4.79 -14.05
N ALA A 14 -5.69 -4.06 -14.58
CA ALA A 14 -6.07 -4.17 -16.00
C ALA A 14 -4.91 -3.74 -16.92
N ALA A 15 -4.71 -4.43 -18.04
CA ALA A 15 -3.69 -4.05 -19.01
C ALA A 15 -4.06 -2.71 -19.68
N VAL A 16 -3.19 -1.71 -19.60
CA VAL A 16 -3.37 -0.39 -20.24
C VAL A 16 -2.65 -0.28 -21.59
N GLY A 17 -1.78 -1.24 -21.90
CA GLY A 17 -0.98 -1.27 -23.12
C GLY A 17 0.37 -1.94 -22.86
N THR A 18 1.35 -1.63 -23.70
CA THR A 18 2.73 -2.05 -23.50
C THR A 18 3.65 -0.85 -23.32
N LEU A 19 4.88 -1.08 -22.85
CA LEU A 19 5.88 -0.02 -22.71
C LEU A 19 6.10 0.69 -24.06
N THR A 20 6.17 2.02 -23.99
CA THR A 20 6.62 2.83 -25.12
C THR A 20 8.08 2.51 -25.45
N ALA A 21 8.52 2.80 -26.67
CA ALA A 21 9.91 2.58 -27.07
C ALA A 21 10.90 3.31 -26.13
N THR A 22 10.60 4.56 -25.76
CA THR A 22 11.40 5.35 -24.81
C THR A 22 11.45 4.71 -23.43
N ALA A 23 10.32 4.33 -22.85
CA ALA A 23 10.29 3.71 -21.52
C ALA A 23 10.99 2.33 -21.51
N ALA A 24 10.85 1.56 -22.59
CA ALA A 24 11.53 0.28 -22.74
C ALA A 24 13.06 0.47 -22.76
N GLU A 25 13.57 1.46 -23.49
CA GLU A 25 15.00 1.80 -23.52
C GLU A 25 15.52 2.25 -22.15
N GLU A 26 14.82 3.19 -21.49
CA GLU A 26 15.21 3.73 -20.17
C GLU A 26 15.25 2.66 -19.07
N LEU A 27 14.32 1.69 -19.13
CA LEU A 27 14.23 0.60 -18.15
C LEU A 27 15.08 -0.62 -18.53
N GLY A 28 15.69 -0.66 -19.72
CA GLY A 28 16.40 -1.83 -20.22
C GLY A 28 15.49 -3.05 -20.48
N LEU A 29 14.24 -2.79 -20.87
CA LEU A 29 13.19 -3.79 -21.12
C LEU A 29 12.77 -3.81 -22.61
N THR A 30 11.82 -4.68 -22.96
CA THR A 30 11.25 -4.76 -24.31
C THR A 30 9.90 -4.06 -24.38
N THR A 31 9.50 -3.63 -25.59
CA THR A 31 8.15 -3.10 -25.85
C THR A 31 7.04 -4.16 -25.79
N ASN A 32 7.38 -5.43 -25.52
CA ASN A 32 6.41 -6.50 -25.28
C ASN A 32 5.91 -6.54 -23.83
N VAL A 33 6.53 -5.78 -22.91
CA VAL A 33 6.12 -5.74 -21.50
C VAL A 33 4.77 -5.05 -21.37
N ILE A 34 3.81 -5.77 -20.80
CA ILE A 34 2.47 -5.26 -20.49
C ILE A 34 2.56 -4.32 -19.29
N VAL A 35 1.90 -3.16 -19.41
CA VAL A 35 1.73 -2.19 -18.33
C VAL A 35 0.34 -2.39 -17.73
N ALA A 36 0.26 -2.58 -16.42
CA ALA A 36 -1.00 -2.64 -15.69
C ALA A 36 -1.48 -1.23 -15.28
N SER A 37 -2.78 -1.08 -15.06
CA SER A 37 -3.34 0.12 -14.46
C SER A 37 -2.75 0.34 -13.06
N GLY A 38 -2.59 1.60 -12.69
CA GLY A 38 -1.99 1.97 -11.40
C GLY A 38 -2.81 1.49 -10.20
N LEU A 39 -2.12 1.31 -9.08
CA LEU A 39 -2.70 0.97 -7.79
C LEU A 39 -2.01 1.80 -6.69
N ILE A 40 -2.74 2.15 -5.64
CA ILE A 40 -2.18 2.83 -4.47
C ILE A 40 -1.18 1.88 -3.77
N ASP A 41 -0.10 2.43 -3.22
CA ASP A 41 0.99 1.67 -2.58
C ASP A 41 0.51 0.68 -1.52
N ALA A 42 -0.32 1.12 -0.57
CA ALA A 42 -0.86 0.27 0.47
C ALA A 42 -1.81 -0.79 -0.10
N HIS A 43 -2.54 -0.47 -1.17
CA HIS A 43 -3.41 -1.42 -1.85
C HIS A 43 -2.59 -2.50 -2.56
N ALA A 44 -1.44 -2.15 -3.16
CA ALA A 44 -0.53 -3.13 -3.73
C ALA A 44 0.04 -4.09 -2.67
N GLY A 45 0.39 -3.57 -1.48
CA GLY A 45 0.73 -4.39 -0.32
C GLY A 45 -0.43 -5.29 0.13
N GLY A 46 -1.65 -4.76 0.11
CA GLY A 46 -2.87 -5.50 0.42
C GLY A 46 -3.13 -6.65 -0.55
N VAL A 47 -2.95 -6.43 -1.86
CA VAL A 47 -3.00 -7.49 -2.89
C VAL A 47 -1.94 -8.57 -2.60
N ALA A 48 -0.71 -8.18 -2.28
CA ALA A 48 0.37 -9.13 -2.01
C ALA A 48 0.09 -10.02 -0.79
N LEU A 49 -0.55 -9.48 0.25
CA LEU A 49 -0.81 -10.21 1.51
C LEU A 49 -2.14 -10.98 1.51
N ALA A 50 -3.20 -10.39 0.95
CA ALA A 50 -4.55 -10.94 1.03
C ALA A 50 -5.07 -11.51 -0.31
N GLY A 51 -4.42 -11.23 -1.44
CA GLY A 51 -4.96 -11.55 -2.77
C GLY A 51 -5.25 -13.04 -3.01
N ALA A 52 -4.44 -13.94 -2.44
CA ALA A 52 -4.66 -15.39 -2.55
C ALA A 52 -5.81 -15.89 -1.66
N HIS A 53 -6.02 -15.26 -0.50
CA HIS A 53 -7.03 -15.65 0.48
C HIS A 53 -7.71 -14.41 1.07
N PRO A 54 -8.60 -13.73 0.32
CA PRO A 54 -9.13 -12.42 0.74
C PRO A 54 -10.04 -12.51 1.97
N SER A 55 -10.89 -13.54 2.01
CA SER A 55 -11.83 -13.76 3.10
C SER A 55 -11.13 -14.16 4.40
N GLY A 56 -11.35 -13.38 5.45
CA GLY A 56 -10.77 -13.62 6.78
C GLY A 56 -9.33 -13.15 6.95
N THR A 57 -8.75 -12.49 5.94
CA THR A 57 -7.40 -11.93 6.01
C THR A 57 -7.46 -10.42 6.23
N LEU A 58 -6.78 -9.96 7.28
CA LEU A 58 -6.48 -8.54 7.50
C LEU A 58 -5.05 -8.28 7.03
N ALA A 59 -4.89 -7.51 5.96
CA ALA A 59 -3.59 -7.03 5.53
C ALA A 59 -3.21 -5.77 6.31
N LEU A 60 -2.11 -5.84 7.06
CA LEU A 60 -1.56 -4.70 7.80
C LEU A 60 -0.33 -4.16 7.07
N ILE A 61 -0.47 -3.01 6.43
CA ILE A 61 0.62 -2.33 5.74
C ILE A 61 1.28 -1.38 6.73
N SER A 62 2.37 -1.84 7.32
CA SER A 62 3.02 -1.17 8.45
C SER A 62 4.22 -0.34 8.03
N GLY A 63 4.34 0.84 8.64
CA GLY A 63 5.48 1.75 8.52
C GLY A 63 5.37 2.87 9.56
N THR A 64 5.69 4.10 9.15
CA THR A 64 5.48 5.32 9.96
C THR A 64 4.03 5.39 10.50
N SER A 65 3.07 5.05 9.65
CA SER A 65 1.66 4.80 9.94
C SER A 65 1.31 3.35 9.58
N ASN A 66 0.10 2.88 9.96
CA ASN A 66 -0.43 1.61 9.50
C ASN A 66 -1.69 1.82 8.66
N CYS A 67 -1.79 1.10 7.54
CA CYS A 67 -3.05 0.89 6.84
C CYS A 67 -3.56 -0.53 7.08
N HIS A 68 -4.86 -0.66 7.37
CA HIS A 68 -5.55 -1.91 7.70
C HIS A 68 -6.55 -2.21 6.59
N MET A 69 -6.31 -3.26 5.81
CA MET A 69 -7.13 -3.57 4.64
C MET A 69 -7.79 -4.93 4.80
N LEU A 70 -9.10 -4.95 4.60
CA LEU A 70 -9.91 -6.16 4.63
C LEU A 70 -10.82 -6.20 3.40
N CYS A 71 -10.87 -7.36 2.77
CA CYS A 71 -11.78 -7.63 1.66
C CYS A 71 -12.93 -8.53 2.12
N SER A 72 -14.14 -8.22 1.62
CA SER A 72 -15.36 -8.97 1.91
C SER A 72 -16.22 -9.07 0.65
N GLU A 73 -16.90 -10.19 0.43
CA GLU A 73 -17.88 -10.35 -0.64
C GLU A 73 -19.15 -9.51 -0.39
N LYS A 74 -19.34 -9.04 0.84
CA LYS A 74 -20.46 -8.19 1.27
C LYS A 74 -19.96 -6.83 1.73
N GLU A 75 -20.77 -5.80 1.51
CA GLU A 75 -20.53 -4.47 2.04
C GLU A 75 -20.57 -4.47 3.58
N ILE A 76 -19.59 -3.83 4.21
CA ILE A 76 -19.50 -3.69 5.67
C ILE A 76 -19.23 -2.21 5.97
N PHE A 77 -20.20 -1.56 6.62
CA PHE A 77 -20.07 -0.18 7.08
C PHE A 77 -19.64 -0.18 8.55
N THR A 78 -18.49 0.41 8.84
CA THR A 78 -17.92 0.45 10.19
C THR A 78 -17.64 1.91 10.58
N PRO A 79 -18.18 2.42 11.69
CA PRO A 79 -17.89 3.78 12.16
C PRO A 79 -16.39 4.03 12.31
N GLY A 80 -15.89 5.10 11.70
CA GLY A 80 -14.48 5.49 11.76
C GLY A 80 -13.55 4.73 10.82
N VAL A 81 -14.10 3.89 9.92
CA VAL A 81 -13.33 3.16 8.91
C VAL A 81 -13.81 3.56 7.52
N TRP A 82 -12.88 3.72 6.58
CA TRP A 82 -13.19 4.12 5.21
C TRP A 82 -13.76 2.95 4.39
N GLY A 83 -14.56 3.30 3.38
CA GLY A 83 -15.28 2.34 2.54
C GLY A 83 -16.72 2.06 3.02
N PRO A 84 -17.35 0.97 2.56
CA PRO A 84 -16.78 -0.08 1.72
C PRO A 84 -16.63 0.37 0.25
N TYR A 85 -15.47 0.12 -0.37
CA TYR A 85 -15.17 0.46 -1.75
C TYR A 85 -15.23 -0.76 -2.66
N TRP A 86 -16.14 -0.75 -3.63
CA TRP A 86 -16.31 -1.87 -4.56
C TRP A 86 -15.15 -2.01 -5.53
N SER A 87 -14.54 -3.20 -5.58
CA SER A 87 -13.45 -3.56 -6.50
C SER A 87 -12.24 -2.62 -6.49
N ALA A 88 -12.01 -1.91 -5.37
CA ALA A 88 -10.93 -0.92 -5.25
C ALA A 88 -9.52 -1.54 -5.07
N MET A 89 -9.44 -2.81 -4.65
CA MET A 89 -8.18 -3.54 -4.50
C MET A 89 -8.21 -4.92 -5.17
N LEU A 90 -9.29 -5.69 -4.96
CA LEU A 90 -9.48 -7.01 -5.57
C LEU A 90 -10.80 -7.04 -6.35
N PRO A 91 -10.85 -7.69 -7.52
CA PRO A 91 -12.06 -7.76 -8.33
C PRO A 91 -13.17 -8.52 -7.58
N ASN A 92 -14.39 -7.98 -7.61
CA ASN A 92 -15.59 -8.55 -6.97
C ASN A 92 -15.58 -8.59 -5.43
N TYR A 93 -14.72 -7.80 -4.79
CA TYR A 93 -14.72 -7.64 -3.33
C TYR A 93 -14.97 -6.17 -2.95
N TRP A 94 -15.62 -5.99 -1.81
CA TRP A 94 -15.66 -4.72 -1.08
C TRP A 94 -14.39 -4.59 -0.25
N LEU A 95 -13.69 -3.47 -0.38
CA LEU A 95 -12.55 -3.10 0.45
C LEU A 95 -13.01 -2.19 1.59
N THR A 96 -12.62 -2.53 2.81
CA THR A 96 -12.72 -1.66 3.98
C THR A 96 -11.31 -1.27 4.40
N GLU A 97 -11.07 0.03 4.60
CA GLU A 97 -9.74 0.59 4.87
C GLU A 97 -9.74 1.36 6.21
N GLY A 98 -8.98 0.84 7.17
CA GLY A 98 -8.72 1.49 8.45
C GLY A 98 -7.30 2.08 8.51
N GLY A 99 -7.08 3.01 9.43
CA GLY A 99 -5.79 3.67 9.56
C GLY A 99 -5.38 3.89 11.02
N GLN A 100 -4.08 3.77 11.28
CA GLN A 100 -3.44 4.35 12.45
C GLN A 100 -2.41 5.38 11.97
N SER A 101 -2.68 6.66 12.21
CA SER A 101 -1.85 7.76 11.69
C SER A 101 -0.42 7.76 12.25
N ALA A 102 -0.21 7.23 13.46
CA ALA A 102 1.09 7.08 14.06
C ALA A 102 1.24 5.65 14.61
N ALA A 103 2.09 4.86 13.96
CA ALA A 103 2.42 3.50 14.36
C ALA A 103 3.92 3.41 14.64
N GLY A 104 4.73 3.14 13.61
CA GLY A 104 6.19 3.22 13.71
C GLY A 104 6.67 4.60 14.17
N ALA A 105 6.01 5.67 13.74
CA ALA A 105 6.30 7.03 14.20
C ALA A 105 6.14 7.20 15.71
N LEU A 106 5.08 6.62 16.28
CA LEU A 106 4.83 6.72 17.72
C LEU A 106 5.86 5.92 18.51
N VAL A 107 6.26 4.75 18.01
CA VAL A 107 7.34 3.94 18.59
C VAL A 107 8.65 4.71 18.56
N GLU A 108 9.04 5.24 17.39
CA GLU A 108 10.28 6.00 17.22
C GLU A 108 10.30 7.23 18.15
N TRP A 109 9.22 8.02 18.17
CA TRP A 109 9.11 9.18 19.06
C TRP A 109 9.23 8.79 20.55
N THR A 110 8.54 7.73 20.97
CA THR A 110 8.60 7.25 22.36
C THR A 110 10.01 6.82 22.75
N LEU A 111 10.74 6.18 21.83
CA LEU A 111 12.13 5.80 22.05
C LEU A 111 13.01 7.05 22.18
N GLN A 112 12.82 8.05 21.32
CA GLN A 112 13.61 9.29 21.34
C GLN A 112 13.42 10.11 22.62
N GLU A 113 12.19 10.19 23.14
CA GLU A 113 11.88 10.97 24.34
C GLU A 113 12.19 10.22 25.66
N SER A 114 12.41 8.91 25.60
CA SER A 114 12.68 8.09 26.77
C SER A 114 14.17 7.97 27.08
N GLY A 115 14.60 8.48 28.23
CA GLY A 115 15.96 8.31 28.73
C GLY A 115 16.39 6.85 28.90
N ALA A 116 15.44 5.92 29.08
CA ALA A 116 15.72 4.49 29.17
C ALA A 116 16.23 3.89 27.84
N SER A 117 15.98 4.56 26.71
CA SER A 117 16.36 4.12 25.37
C SER A 117 17.75 4.58 24.95
N ALA A 118 18.49 5.35 25.76
CA ALA A 118 19.77 5.94 25.37
C ALA A 118 20.77 4.91 24.81
N ASN A 119 20.88 3.75 25.47
CA ASN A 119 21.76 2.67 25.04
C ASN A 119 21.35 2.03 23.70
N LEU A 120 20.08 2.11 23.30
CA LEU A 120 19.59 1.58 22.03
C LEU A 120 20.10 2.43 20.85
N PHE A 121 20.15 3.75 21.00
CA PHE A 121 20.69 4.65 19.97
C PHE A 121 22.19 4.51 19.79
N THR A 122 22.95 4.29 20.87
CA THR A 122 24.40 3.98 20.79
C THR A 122 24.66 2.65 20.08
N ARG A 123 23.79 1.65 20.26
CA ARG A 123 23.91 0.39 19.51
C ARG A 123 23.53 0.57 18.04
N ARG A 124 22.54 1.41 17.72
CA ARG A 124 22.13 1.73 16.34
C ARG A 124 23.28 2.32 15.52
N SER A 125 24.12 3.18 16.09
CA SER A 125 25.26 3.77 15.36
C SER A 125 26.33 2.74 14.98
N ASN A 126 26.41 1.63 15.73
CA ASN A 126 27.44 0.61 15.58
C ASN A 126 26.93 -0.65 14.86
N ALA A 127 25.66 -0.67 14.48
CA ALA A 127 25.06 -1.79 13.77
C ALA A 127 25.11 -1.55 12.25
N ASP A 128 25.64 -2.50 11.51
CA ASP A 128 25.59 -2.56 10.04
C ASP A 128 24.17 -2.93 9.60
N VAL A 129 23.25 -1.98 9.71
CA VAL A 129 21.87 -2.14 9.22
C VAL A 129 21.70 -1.30 7.97
N ILE A 130 21.13 -1.90 6.93
CA ILE A 130 20.73 -1.23 5.69
C ILE A 130 19.82 -0.06 6.07
N ARG A 131 20.29 1.15 5.79
CA ARG A 131 19.50 2.36 5.96
C ARG A 131 18.65 2.53 4.70
N PHE A 132 17.33 2.45 4.86
CA PHE A 132 16.42 2.93 3.84
C PHE A 132 16.37 4.46 4.00
N ASN A 133 16.91 5.18 3.00
CA ASN A 133 16.80 6.63 2.90
C ASN A 133 15.36 7.04 2.57
#